data_AF-A0A0F9EHA1-F1
#
_entry.id   AF-A0A0F9EHA1-F1
#
_cell.length_a   1.000
_cell.length_b   1.000
_cell.length_c   1.000
_cell.angle_alpha   90.00
_cell.angle_beta   90.00
_cell.angle_gamma   90.00
#
_symmetry.space_group_name_H-M   'P 1'
#
loop_
_entity.id
_entity.type
_entity.pdbx_description
1 polymer ?
#
loop_
_entity_poly.entity_id
_entity_poly.type
_entity_poly.pdbx_seq_one_letter_code
_entity_poly.pdbx_strand_id
1 'polypeptide(L)'
;MNNNEDRVWIADPDWVLLQEGSTAKCRYTISFRRICKVSGVAQLKRGNQWWAYCGEHLYGRRIRDGRVEVSVAKGSPMAIKAEQEVA
;
A
#
# COMPACT_ATOMS: atom_id res chain seq x y z
N MET A 1 15.33 -20.34 -11.53
CA MET A 1 14.01 -19.68 -11.56
C MET A 1 14.23 -18.30 -12.14
N ASN A 2 13.72 -18.03 -13.34
CA ASN A 2 13.93 -16.75 -14.01
C ASN A 2 13.08 -15.70 -13.30
N ASN A 3 13.72 -14.85 -12.49
CA ASN A 3 13.07 -13.69 -11.87
C ASN A 3 12.78 -12.67 -12.97
N ASN A 4 11.64 -12.85 -13.65
CA ASN A 4 11.18 -11.99 -14.73
C ASN A 4 10.32 -10.83 -14.22
N GLU A 5 10.48 -10.48 -12.94
CA GLU A 5 9.73 -9.44 -12.25
C GLU A 5 10.68 -8.37 -11.70
N ASP A 6 10.29 -7.11 -11.85
CA ASP A 6 10.93 -5.97 -11.20
C ASP A 6 10.04 -5.44 -10.07
N ARG A 7 10.67 -4.89 -9.03
CA ARG A 7 9.99 -4.19 -7.93
C ARG A 7 10.04 -2.70 -8.21
N VAL A 8 8.89 -2.08 -8.42
CA VAL A 8 8.79 -0.65 -8.75
C VAL A 8 7.85 0.08 -7.80
N TRP A 9 8.08 1.38 -7.64
CA TRP A 9 7.26 2.26 -6.80
C TRP A 9 6.34 3.09 -7.68
N ILE A 10 5.06 2.78 -7.67
CA ILE A 10 4.05 3.48 -8.48
C ILE A 10 3.25 4.45 -7.63
N ALA A 11 2.89 5.60 -8.20
CA ALA A 11 1.91 6.50 -7.59
C ALA A 11 0.55 5.78 -7.52
N ASP A 12 -0.02 5.69 -6.33
CA ASP A 12 -1.32 5.06 -6.10
C ASP A 12 -2.15 5.99 -5.21
N PRO A 13 -3.07 6.79 -5.79
CA PRO A 13 -3.82 7.81 -5.05
C PRO A 13 -4.81 7.20 -4.06
N ASP A 14 -5.06 5.89 -4.13
CA ASP A 14 -5.91 5.20 -3.18
C ASP A 14 -5.15 4.85 -1.89
N TRP A 15 -3.82 4.98 -1.84
CA TRP A 15 -3.02 4.75 -0.64
C TRP A 15 -2.35 6.03 -0.15
N VAL A 16 -2.49 6.30 1.16
CA VAL A 16 -1.75 7.39 1.81
C VAL A 16 -1.21 6.96 3.17
N LEU A 17 -0.04 7.47 3.53
CA LEU A 17 0.49 7.33 4.89
C LEU A 17 -0.36 8.13 5.87
N LEU A 18 -0.56 7.59 7.06
CA LEU A 18 -1.20 8.34 8.14
C LEU A 18 -0.17 9.30 8.74
N GLN A 19 -0.63 10.51 9.07
CA GLN A 19 0.22 11.48 9.77
C GLN A 19 0.65 10.97 11.13
N GLU A 20 1.84 11.39 11.57
CA GLU A 20 2.30 11.12 12.92
C GLU A 20 1.27 11.63 13.94
N GLY A 21 0.98 10.83 14.97
CA GLY A 21 -0.06 11.13 15.95
C GLY A 21 -1.50 10.81 15.51
N SER A 22 -1.71 10.25 14.31
CA SER A 22 -3.03 9.78 13.90
C SER A 22 -3.64 8.78 14.88
N THR A 23 -4.90 9.00 15.25
CA THR A 23 -5.67 8.09 16.12
C THR A 23 -6.37 6.97 15.35
N ALA A 24 -6.22 6.93 14.02
CA ALA A 24 -6.89 5.97 13.17
C ALA A 24 -6.49 4.53 13.51
N LYS A 25 -7.49 3.65 13.60
CA LYS A 25 -7.30 2.25 14.00
C LYS A 25 -7.46 1.32 12.83
N CYS A 26 -6.63 0.28 12.78
CA CYS A 26 -6.65 -0.75 11.77
C CYS A 26 -8.05 -1.36 11.65
N ARG A 27 -8.61 -1.31 10.44
CA ARG A 27 -9.96 -1.76 10.12
C ARG A 27 -10.04 -3.23 9.70
N TYR A 28 -8.91 -3.93 9.65
CA TYR A 28 -8.86 -5.33 9.25
C TYR A 28 -9.74 -6.20 10.14
N THR A 29 -10.63 -6.97 9.49
CA THR A 29 -11.53 -7.91 10.14
C THR A 29 -10.78 -9.21 10.39
N ILE A 30 -10.51 -9.53 11.66
CA ILE A 30 -9.88 -10.78 12.08
C ILE A 30 -10.90 -11.92 12.08
N SER A 31 -12.14 -11.62 12.49
CA SER A 31 -13.25 -12.58 12.51
C SER A 31 -14.58 -11.82 12.47
N PHE A 32 -15.69 -12.55 12.34
CA PHE A 32 -17.05 -11.99 12.19
C PHE A 32 -17.44 -10.90 13.21
N ARG A 33 -16.81 -10.86 14.40
CA ARG A 33 -17.06 -9.83 15.44
C ARG A 33 -15.82 -9.06 15.89
N ARG A 34 -14.65 -9.30 15.28
CA ARG A 34 -13.38 -8.73 15.75
C ARG A 34 -12.66 -7.98 14.65
N ILE A 35 -12.31 -6.74 14.96
CA ILE A 35 -11.44 -5.88 14.16
C ILE A 35 -10.09 -5.77 14.88
N CYS A 36 -9.00 -5.66 14.13
CA CYS A 36 -7.63 -5.56 14.66
C CYS A 36 -7.46 -4.41 15.67
N LYS A 37 -7.90 -3.21 15.33
CA LYS A 37 -7.83 -2.01 16.18
C LYS A 37 -6.42 -1.55 16.62
N VAL A 38 -5.34 -2.19 16.16
CA VAL A 38 -3.96 -1.66 16.30
C VAL A 38 -3.87 -0.31 15.59
N SER A 39 -2.97 0.58 16.03
CA SER A 39 -2.74 1.87 15.37
C SER A 39 -2.40 1.68 13.89
N GLY A 40 -3.08 2.43 13.02
CA GLY A 40 -2.83 2.41 11.59
C GLY A 40 -1.52 3.14 11.24
N VAL A 41 -0.89 2.71 10.15
CA VAL A 41 0.29 3.38 9.57
C VAL A 41 0.00 3.97 8.19
N ALA A 42 -1.01 3.43 7.49
CA ALA A 42 -1.50 3.94 6.23
C ALA A 42 -3.00 3.72 6.11
N GLN A 43 -3.64 4.38 5.16
CA GLN A 43 -5.05 4.19 4.84
C GLN A 43 -5.25 3.98 3.34
N LEU A 44 -6.24 3.15 3.03
CA LEU A 44 -6.67 2.82 1.69
C LEU A 44 -8.06 3.40 1.44
N LYS A 45 -8.27 3.98 0.27
CA LYS A 45 -9.57 4.43 -0.21
C LYS A 45 -10.41 3.21 -0.62
N ARG A 46 -11.55 3.04 0.03
CA ARG A 46 -12.55 1.99 -0.23
C ARG A 46 -13.87 2.66 -0.58
N GLY A 47 -14.13 2.84 -1.87
CA GLY A 47 -15.27 3.64 -2.33
C GLY A 47 -15.14 5.08 -1.82
N ASN A 48 -16.11 5.52 -1.02
CA ASN A 48 -16.13 6.86 -0.42
C ASN A 48 -15.54 6.93 1.00
N GLN A 49 -14.90 5.86 1.49
CA GLN A 49 -14.34 5.80 2.85
C GLN A 49 -12.84 5.54 2.84
N TRP A 50 -12.14 6.07 3.85
CA TRP A 50 -10.74 5.75 4.11
C TRP A 50 -10.63 4.74 5.24
N TRP A 51 -9.99 3.61 4.98
CA TRP A 51 -9.79 2.56 5.97
C TRP A 51 -8.31 2.48 6.34
N ALA A 52 -8.01 2.64 7.63
CA ALA A 52 -6.65 2.51 8.15
C ALA A 52 -6.23 1.05 8.30
N TYR A 53 -4.94 0.79 8.11
CA TYR A 53 -4.31 -0.52 8.27
C TYR A 53 -3.01 -0.38 9.06
N CYS A 54 -2.77 -1.31 9.99
CA CYS A 54 -1.47 -1.44 10.66
C CYS A 54 -0.49 -2.16 9.73
N GLY A 55 0.82 -2.13 10.05
CA GLY A 55 1.86 -2.72 9.21
C GLY A 55 1.63 -4.19 8.84
N GLU A 56 1.12 -4.99 9.78
CA GLU A 56 0.79 -6.40 9.54
C GLU A 56 -0.34 -6.59 8.52
N HIS A 57 -1.35 -5.72 8.55
CA HIS A 57 -2.54 -5.80 7.69
C HIS A 57 -2.46 -4.91 6.45
N LEU A 58 -1.26 -4.50 6.05
CA LEU A 58 -1.01 -3.87 4.74
C LEU A 58 -1.01 -4.87 3.58
N TYR A 59 -1.27 -6.16 3.83
CA TYR A 59 -1.24 -7.22 2.82
C TYR A 59 0.12 -7.35 2.12
N GLY A 60 1.21 -7.17 2.88
CA GLY A 60 2.58 -7.20 2.37
C GLY A 60 2.98 -5.98 1.54
N ARG A 61 2.13 -4.95 1.44
CA ARG A 61 2.45 -3.72 0.71
C ARG A 61 3.44 -2.87 1.48
N ARG A 62 4.37 -2.27 0.75
CA ARG A 62 5.22 -1.19 1.24
C ARG A 62 4.75 0.12 0.64
N ILE A 63 4.65 1.15 1.48
CA ILE A 63 4.10 2.46 1.11
C ILE A 63 5.09 3.54 1.53
N ARG A 64 5.39 4.47 0.63
CA ARG A 64 6.24 5.64 0.90
C ARG A 64 5.78 6.80 0.02
N ASP A 65 5.68 8.00 0.56
CA ASP A 65 5.43 9.22 -0.23
C ASP A 65 4.25 9.13 -1.23
N GLY A 66 3.14 8.50 -0.84
CA GLY A 66 1.97 8.29 -1.71
C GLY A 66 2.17 7.25 -2.84
N ARG A 67 3.25 6.47 -2.75
CA ARG A 67 3.59 5.40 -3.69
C ARG A 67 3.53 4.04 -3.01
N VAL A 68 3.23 3.01 -3.79
CA VAL A 68 3.17 1.61 -3.35
C VAL A 68 4.17 0.77 -4.13
N GLU A 69 4.88 -0.12 -3.44
CA GLU A 69 5.77 -1.09 -4.07
C GLU A 69 4.95 -2.24 -4.67
N VAL A 70 5.14 -2.52 -5.95
CA VAL A 70 4.47 -3.61 -6.68
C VAL A 70 5.49 -4.46 -7.43
N SER A 71 5.19 -5.76 -7.57
CA SER A 71 5.87 -6.62 -8.56
C SER A 71 5.24 -6.36 -9.92
N VAL A 72 6.05 -6.05 -10.91
CA VAL A 72 5.64 -5.93 -12.31
C VAL A 72 6.47 -6.86 -13.18
N ALA A 73 5.88 -7.35 -14.27
CA ALA A 73 6.66 -8.06 -15.27
C ALA A 73 7.72 -7.12 -15.87
N LYS A 74 8.94 -7.62 -16.01
CA LYS A 74 10.07 -6.89 -16.59
C LYS A 74 9.74 -6.42 -18.01
N GLY A 75 10.05 -5.16 -18.31
CA GLY A 75 9.75 -4.55 -19.62
C GLY A 75 8.26 -4.29 -19.87
N SER A 76 7.38 -4.50 -18.88
CA SER A 76 5.99 -4.05 -18.99
C SER A 76 5.93 -2.52 -19.07
N PRO A 77 4.89 -1.94 -19.68
CA PRO A 77 4.71 -0.48 -19.72
C PRO A 77 4.75 0.18 -18.34
N MET A 78 4.31 -0.54 -17.30
CA MET A 78 4.31 -0.06 -15.92
C MET A 78 5.71 -0.09 -15.30
N ALA A 79 6.54 -1.08 -15.65
CA ALA A 79 7.95 -1.11 -15.25
C ALA A 79 8.73 0.06 -15.88
N ILE A 80 8.61 0.22 -17.21
CA ILE A 80 9.31 1.26 -17.97
C ILE A 80 8.93 2.66 -17.48
N LYS A 81 7.63 2.90 -17.23
CA LYS A 81 7.17 4.20 -16.74
C LYS A 81 7.71 4.52 -15.34
N ALA A 82 7.73 3.53 -14.44
CA ALA A 82 8.23 3.74 -13.09
C ALA A 82 9.74 4.03 -13.05
N GLU A 83 10.52 3.47 -13.97
CA GLU A 83 11.94 3.78 -14.15
C GLU A 83 12.17 5.23 -14.62
N GLN A 84 11.32 5.72 -15.52
CA GLN A 84 11.40 7.09 -16.06
C GLN A 84 11.00 8.18 -15.05
N GLU A 85 10.12 7.87 -14.08
CA GLU A 85 9.70 8.80 -13.03
C GLU A 85 10.71 8.96 -11.88
N VAL A 86 11.85 8.27 -11.94
CA VAL A 86 12.94 8.31 -10.95
C VAL A 86 14.23 8.92 -11.52
N ALA A 87 14.32 9.10 -12.84
CA ALA A 87 15.42 9.76 -13.54
C ALA A 87 15.25 11.29 -13.60
#